data_AF-A0A1X7TNE1-F1
#
_entry.id   AF-A0A1X7TNE1-F1
#
_cell.length_a   1.000
_cell.length_b   1.000
_cell.length_c   1.000
_cell.angle_alpha   90.00
_cell.angle_beta   90.00
_cell.angle_gamma   90.00
#
_symmetry.space_group_name_H-M   'P 1'
#
loop_
_entity.id
_entity.type
_entity.pdbx_description
1 polymer ?
#
loop_
_entity_poly.entity_id
_entity_poly.type
_entity_poly.pdbx_seq_one_letter_code
_entity_poly.pdbx_strand_id
1 'polypeptide(L)'
;MMSWEVSIASEQKQRTTLKAQLLEMDIHGESVPLSFKTKSGGQELQPAPFAFVTDLKSTLFHLLEGKQRLGPLTWHNGLIPPTEVWVKLGGDKSGTSFIASLQIVNSEKPNSLKNSCVFAVFEGPDLSTNIRIALS
;
A
#
# COMPACT_ATOMS: atom_id res chain seq x y z
N MET A 1 18.63 -1.62 -37.59
CA MET A 1 17.59 -1.76 -36.55
C MET A 1 18.28 -2.36 -35.34
N MET A 2 18.46 -1.61 -34.24
CA MET A 2 19.06 -2.16 -33.03
C MET A 2 18.01 -2.99 -32.29
N SER A 3 18.23 -4.30 -32.16
CA SER A 3 17.42 -5.15 -31.29
C SER A 3 17.91 -4.99 -29.86
N TRP A 4 17.06 -4.46 -28.99
CA TRP A 4 17.34 -4.46 -27.56
C TRP A 4 17.08 -5.88 -27.04
N GLU A 5 18.13 -6.58 -26.63
CA GLU A 5 18.03 -7.89 -25.96
C GLU A 5 17.41 -7.73 -24.57
N VAL A 6 16.09 -7.53 -24.51
CA VAL A 6 15.35 -7.49 -23.25
C VAL A 6 14.72 -8.86 -23.03
N SER A 7 15.35 -9.67 -22.18
CA SER A 7 14.80 -10.92 -21.68
C SER A 7 13.75 -10.63 -20.60
N ILE A 8 12.46 -10.69 -20.95
CA ILE A 8 11.35 -10.59 -19.99
C ILE A 8 11.01 -12.00 -19.49
N ALA A 9 11.02 -12.20 -18.17
CA ALA A 9 10.60 -13.47 -17.57
C ALA A 9 9.12 -13.77 -17.87
N SER A 10 8.74 -15.05 -18.01
CA SER A 10 7.35 -15.44 -18.22
C SER A 10 6.45 -14.96 -17.09
N GLU A 11 5.18 -14.65 -17.39
CA GLU A 11 4.22 -14.19 -16.37
C GLU A 11 4.08 -15.18 -15.20
N GLN A 12 4.18 -16.48 -15.48
CA GLN A 12 4.15 -17.51 -14.44
C GLN A 12 5.35 -17.39 -13.49
N LYS A 13 6.55 -17.13 -14.03
CA LYS A 13 7.76 -16.95 -13.23
C LYS A 13 7.68 -15.66 -12.41
N GLN A 14 7.18 -14.57 -13.01
CA GLN A 14 6.94 -13.31 -12.30
C GLN A 14 5.93 -13.48 -11.16
N ARG A 15 4.80 -14.16 -11.41
CA ARG A 15 3.79 -14.48 -10.39
C ARG A 15 4.34 -15.35 -9.27
N THR A 16 5.20 -16.33 -9.59
CA THR A 16 5.80 -17.22 -8.59
C THR A 16 6.79 -16.47 -7.69
N THR A 17 7.67 -15.65 -8.28
CA THR A 17 8.59 -14.79 -7.52
C THR A 17 7.84 -13.79 -6.66
N LEU A 18 6.80 -13.16 -7.22
CA LEU A 18 5.97 -12.22 -6.47
C LEU A 18 5.25 -12.93 -5.32
N LYS A 19 4.71 -14.13 -5.54
CA LYS A 19 4.09 -14.93 -4.48
C LYS A 19 5.07 -15.29 -3.38
N ALA A 20 6.32 -15.63 -3.72
CA ALA A 20 7.37 -15.90 -2.73
C ALA A 20 7.71 -14.67 -1.88
N GLN A 21 7.72 -13.47 -2.48
CA GLN A 21 7.93 -12.20 -1.75
C GLN A 21 6.70 -11.79 -0.93
N LEU A 22 5.50 -12.04 -1.45
CA LEU A 22 4.24 -11.77 -0.77
C LEU A 22 3.98 -12.76 0.37
N LEU A 23 4.54 -13.97 0.35
CA LEU A 23 4.44 -14.93 1.47
C LEU A 23 5.07 -14.40 2.77
N GLU A 24 5.94 -13.39 2.69
CA GLU A 24 6.51 -12.71 3.87
C GLU A 24 5.56 -11.64 4.45
N MET A 25 4.50 -11.26 3.72
CA MET A 25 3.50 -10.28 4.15
C MET A 25 2.13 -10.94 4.23
N ASP A 26 1.58 -11.05 5.43
CA ASP A 26 0.26 -11.64 5.64
C ASP A 26 -0.83 -10.65 5.17
N ILE A 27 -1.36 -10.90 3.97
CA ILE A 27 -2.39 -10.10 3.31
C ILE A 27 -3.70 -10.87 3.36
N HIS A 28 -4.72 -10.24 3.92
CA HIS A 28 -6.08 -10.76 3.99
C HIS A 28 -6.99 -10.05 2.98
N GLY A 29 -8.02 -10.76 2.54
CA GLY A 29 -9.06 -10.23 1.68
C GLY A 29 -10.42 -10.74 2.12
N GLU A 30 -11.36 -9.84 2.30
CA GLU A 30 -12.72 -10.15 2.74
C GLU A 30 -13.76 -9.26 2.04
N SER A 31 -15.03 -9.57 2.28
CA SER A 31 -16.15 -8.72 1.83
C SER A 31 -16.75 -8.00 3.03
N VAL A 32 -16.71 -6.66 3.00
CA VAL A 32 -17.22 -5.80 4.07
C VAL A 32 -18.43 -4.99 3.61
N PRO A 33 -19.40 -4.68 4.48
CA PRO A 33 -20.60 -3.94 4.09
C PRO A 33 -20.32 -2.43 4.01
N LEU A 34 -19.95 -1.91 2.84
CA LEU A 34 -19.66 -0.49 2.65
C LEU A 34 -20.89 0.31 2.21
N SER A 35 -20.93 1.59 2.58
CA SER A 35 -21.96 2.55 2.20
C SER A 35 -21.71 3.14 0.80
N PHE A 36 -22.74 3.08 -0.03
CA PHE A 36 -22.76 3.64 -1.38
C PHE A 36 -23.95 4.60 -1.56
N LYS A 37 -23.77 5.64 -2.37
CA LYS A 37 -24.86 6.54 -2.75
C LYS A 37 -25.82 5.83 -3.70
N THR A 38 -27.11 5.85 -3.39
CA THR A 38 -28.15 5.34 -4.28
C THR A 38 -28.48 6.36 -5.37
N LYS A 39 -29.12 5.92 -6.46
CA LYS A 39 -29.63 6.81 -7.52
C LYS A 39 -30.68 7.81 -7.00
N SER A 40 -31.38 7.46 -5.92
CA SER A 40 -32.37 8.33 -5.26
C SER A 40 -31.74 9.35 -4.30
N GLY A 41 -30.42 9.38 -4.14
CA GLY A 41 -29.70 10.29 -3.25
C GLY A 41 -29.56 9.81 -1.80
N GLY A 42 -30.04 8.60 -1.50
CA GLY A 42 -29.85 7.93 -0.21
C GLY A 42 -28.48 7.24 -0.09
N GLN A 43 -28.29 6.51 1.00
CA GLN A 43 -27.13 5.65 1.24
C GLN A 43 -27.61 4.21 1.46
N GLU A 44 -26.90 3.24 0.91
CA GLU A 44 -27.17 1.82 1.13
C GLU A 44 -25.87 1.06 1.41
N LEU A 45 -25.94 0.06 2.29
CA LEU A 45 -24.82 -0.84 2.55
C LEU A 45 -24.81 -1.94 1.49
N GLN A 46 -23.67 -2.16 0.86
CA GLN A 46 -23.44 -3.23 -0.09
C GLN A 46 -22.16 -3.98 0.27
N PRO A 47 -22.10 -5.31 0.12
CA PRO A 47 -20.85 -6.06 0.23
C PRO A 47 -19.85 -5.57 -0.82
N ALA A 48 -18.65 -5.21 -0.38
CA ALA A 48 -17.58 -4.73 -1.24
C ALA A 48 -16.24 -5.39 -0.87
N PRO A 49 -15.35 -5.63 -1.85
CA PRO A 49 -14.05 -6.22 -1.58
C PRO A 49 -13.17 -5.27 -0.76
N PHE A 50 -12.52 -5.82 0.26
CA PHE A 50 -11.53 -5.16 1.08
C PHE A 50 -10.31 -6.08 1.22
N ALA A 51 -9.12 -5.54 0.95
CA ALA A 51 -7.86 -6.24 1.13
C ALA A 51 -6.92 -5.40 2.01
N PHE A 52 -6.21 -6.04 2.93
CA PHE A 52 -5.35 -5.37 3.90
C PHE A 52 -4.25 -6.27 4.41
N VAL A 53 -3.17 -5.68 4.92
CA VAL A 53 -2.15 -6.41 5.69
C VAL A 53 -2.66 -6.62 7.12
N THR A 54 -2.51 -7.83 7.64
CA THR A 54 -2.96 -8.17 9.01
C THR A 54 -2.04 -7.60 10.08
N ASP A 55 -0.75 -7.46 9.76
CA ASP A 55 0.27 -6.86 10.63
C ASP A 55 1.02 -5.73 9.92
N LEU A 56 0.51 -4.52 10.09
CA LEU A 56 1.14 -3.30 9.57
C LEU A 56 2.52 -3.03 10.18
N LYS A 57 2.73 -3.44 11.45
CA LYS A 57 4.00 -3.21 12.14
C LYS A 57 5.08 -4.07 11.51
N SER A 58 4.85 -5.38 11.38
CA SER A 58 5.79 -6.29 10.73
C SER A 58 6.03 -5.90 9.28
N THR A 59 4.98 -5.50 8.55
CA THR A 59 5.10 -4.93 7.20
C THR A 59 6.05 -3.73 7.16
N LEU A 60 5.90 -2.77 8.08
CA LEU A 60 6.76 -1.60 8.15
C LEU A 60 8.22 -1.96 8.43
N PHE A 61 8.47 -2.85 9.41
CA PHE A 61 9.83 -3.27 9.73
C PHE A 61 10.49 -4.02 8.58
N HIS A 62 9.75 -4.91 7.91
CA HIS A 62 10.24 -5.60 6.71
C HIS A 62 10.68 -4.60 5.61
N LEU A 63 9.87 -3.56 5.37
CA LEU A 63 10.21 -2.50 4.42
C LEU A 63 11.46 -1.72 4.85
N LEU A 64 11.57 -1.39 6.14
CA LEU A 64 12.73 -0.68 6.70
C LEU A 64 14.01 -1.50 6.59
N GLU A 65 13.98 -2.79 6.93
CA GLU A 65 15.12 -3.70 6.79
C GLU A 65 15.58 -3.80 5.33
N GLY A 66 14.63 -3.88 4.40
CA GLY A 66 14.91 -3.84 2.96
C GLY A 66 15.61 -2.55 2.53
N LYS A 67 15.15 -1.39 3.03
CA LYS A 67 15.79 -0.09 2.75
C LYS A 67 17.14 0.06 3.46
N GLN A 68 17.32 -0.49 4.65
CA GLN A 68 18.62 -0.46 5.32
C GLN A 68 19.64 -1.29 4.55
N ARG A 69 19.27 -2.51 4.13
CA ARG A 69 20.14 -3.42 3.38
C ARG A 69 20.62 -2.86 2.05
N LEU A 70 19.76 -2.13 1.34
CA LEU A 70 20.09 -1.55 0.04
C LEU A 70 20.84 -0.20 0.14
N GLY A 71 20.91 0.39 1.34
CA GLY A 71 21.50 1.71 1.57
C GLY A 71 20.75 2.98 1.10
N PRO A 72 19.46 3.00 0.65
CA PRO A 72 18.79 4.25 0.23
C PRO A 72 18.34 5.19 1.36
N LEU A 73 18.62 4.91 2.64
CA LEU A 73 18.14 5.75 3.74
C LEU A 73 18.91 7.07 3.82
N THR A 74 18.16 8.17 3.97
CA THR A 74 18.73 9.52 4.15
C THR A 74 18.02 10.26 5.27
N TRP A 75 18.75 11.19 5.90
CA TRP A 75 18.25 12.08 6.96
C TRP A 75 18.07 13.53 6.47
N HIS A 76 18.01 13.70 5.14
CA HIS A 76 17.72 14.98 4.48
C HIS A 76 18.55 16.14 5.00
N ASN A 77 19.88 15.95 5.08
CA ASN A 77 20.83 16.94 5.56
C ASN A 77 20.55 17.45 6.99
N GLY A 78 20.09 16.56 7.87
CA GLY A 78 19.83 16.87 9.28
C GLY A 78 18.42 17.37 9.58
N LEU A 79 17.52 17.41 8.57
CA LEU A 79 16.10 17.71 8.80
C LEU A 79 15.40 16.61 9.61
N ILE A 80 15.88 15.37 9.52
CA ILE A 80 15.45 14.26 10.38
C ILE A 80 16.61 13.94 11.33
N PRO A 81 16.37 13.79 12.65
CA PRO A 81 17.41 13.35 13.58
C PRO A 81 17.96 11.96 13.21
N PRO A 82 19.28 11.71 13.33
CA PRO A 82 19.89 10.42 12.95
C PRO A 82 19.37 9.23 13.76
N THR A 83 18.72 9.49 14.90
CA THR A 83 18.10 8.50 15.78
C THR A 83 16.65 8.18 15.40
N GLU A 84 16.09 8.85 14.40
CA GLU A 84 14.68 8.74 14.04
C GLU A 84 14.48 8.28 12.60
N VAL A 85 13.39 7.53 12.41
CA VAL A 85 12.84 7.22 11.10
C VAL A 85 11.42 7.73 11.06
N TRP A 86 11.13 8.61 10.10
CA TRP A 86 9.82 9.18 9.90
C TRP A 86 9.07 8.39 8.84
N VAL A 87 7.81 8.09 9.13
CA VAL A 87 6.92 7.35 8.25
C VAL A 87 5.65 8.17 8.10
N LYS A 88 5.20 8.36 6.87
CA LYS A 88 3.92 8.97 6.57
C LYS A 88 2.89 7.88 6.35
N LEU A 89 1.79 7.95 7.08
CA LEU A 89 0.59 7.15 6.85
C LEU A 89 -0.47 8.05 6.22
N GLY A 90 -1.16 7.56 5.20
CA GLY A 90 -2.21 8.32 4.55
C GLY A 90 -3.20 7.43 3.83
N GLY A 91 -4.35 7.99 3.51
CA GLY A 91 -5.34 7.38 2.66
C GLY A 91 -5.82 8.38 1.62
N ASP A 92 -6.09 7.91 0.41
CA ASP A 92 -6.61 8.76 -0.66
C ASP A 92 -7.65 8.00 -1.49
N LYS A 93 -8.55 8.76 -2.10
CA LYS A 93 -9.50 8.26 -3.07
C LYS A 93 -8.76 8.00 -4.38
N SER A 94 -8.83 6.77 -4.85
CA SER A 94 -8.31 6.36 -6.15
C SER A 94 -9.45 5.81 -7.01
N GLY A 95 -10.03 6.67 -7.85
CA GLY A 95 -11.17 6.30 -8.68
C GLY A 95 -12.40 5.94 -7.85
N THR A 96 -12.85 4.68 -7.94
CA THR A 96 -13.95 4.11 -7.15
C THR A 96 -13.50 3.47 -5.84
N SER A 97 -12.19 3.42 -5.59
CA SER A 97 -11.61 2.77 -4.42
C SER A 97 -11.02 3.78 -3.44
N PHE A 98 -10.87 3.34 -2.20
CA PHE A 98 -10.02 3.99 -1.22
C PHE A 98 -8.75 3.18 -1.04
N ILE A 99 -7.60 3.86 -0.98
CA ILE A 99 -6.30 3.24 -0.79
C ILE A 99 -5.63 3.85 0.43
N ALA A 100 -5.24 3.03 1.39
CA ALA A 100 -4.36 3.39 2.49
C ALA A 100 -2.93 2.98 2.19
N SER A 101 -1.99 3.89 2.38
CA SER A 101 -0.58 3.67 2.08
C SER A 101 0.33 4.26 3.15
N LEU A 102 1.53 3.67 3.22
CA LEU A 102 2.63 4.16 4.03
C LEU A 102 3.81 4.56 3.12
N GLN A 103 4.55 5.57 3.55
CA GLN A 103 5.74 6.08 2.86
C GLN A 103 6.85 6.28 3.87
N ILE A 104 8.02 5.69 3.62
CA ILE A 104 9.22 5.93 4.43
C ILE A 104 9.80 7.29 4.01
N VAL A 105 9.79 8.24 4.94
CA VAL A 105 10.21 9.62 4.67
C VAL A 105 11.73 9.73 4.57
N ASN A 106 12.48 8.84 5.24
CA ASN A 106 13.94 8.74 5.15
C ASN A 106 14.39 8.13 3.80
N SER A 107 13.96 8.71 2.69
CA SER A 107 14.31 8.33 1.31
C SER A 107 14.33 9.59 0.46
N GLU A 108 15.17 9.67 -0.58
CA GLU A 108 15.32 10.90 -1.39
C GLU A 108 14.00 11.39 -2.02
N LYS A 109 13.11 10.48 -2.40
CA LYS A 109 11.81 10.77 -3.02
C LYS A 109 10.69 10.02 -2.29
N PRO A 110 10.28 10.46 -1.09
CA PRO A 110 9.34 9.72 -0.24
C PRO A 110 7.99 9.46 -0.92
N ASN A 111 7.47 10.47 -1.64
CA ASN A 111 6.16 10.40 -2.29
C ASN A 111 6.18 9.64 -3.64
N SER A 112 7.31 9.05 -4.03
CA SER A 112 7.37 8.28 -5.29
C SER A 112 6.66 6.94 -5.14
N LEU A 113 6.14 6.41 -6.26
CA LEU A 113 5.49 5.09 -6.29
C LEU A 113 6.39 3.97 -5.74
N LYS A 114 7.71 4.05 -5.97
CA LYS A 114 8.69 3.06 -5.48
C LYS A 114 8.92 3.09 -3.96
N ASN A 115 8.49 4.16 -3.30
CA ASN A 115 8.63 4.38 -1.86
C ASN A 115 7.28 4.42 -1.15
N SER A 116 6.19 4.16 -1.87
CA SER A 116 4.84 4.05 -1.34
C SER A 116 4.44 2.57 -1.27
N CYS A 117 3.99 2.11 -0.12
CA CYS A 117 3.46 0.78 0.06
C CYS A 117 1.99 0.87 0.43
N VAL A 118 1.12 0.24 -0.37
CA VAL A 118 -0.31 0.12 -0.06
C VAL A 118 -0.46 -1.00 0.96
N PHE A 119 -1.14 -0.70 2.06
CA PHE A 119 -1.36 -1.67 3.14
C PHE A 119 -2.85 -1.99 3.35
N ALA A 120 -3.76 -1.20 2.80
CA ALA A 120 -5.18 -1.50 2.79
C ALA A 120 -5.86 -0.85 1.57
N VAL A 121 -6.86 -1.53 1.00
CA VAL A 121 -7.63 -1.06 -0.16
C VAL A 121 -9.04 -1.64 -0.11
N PHE A 122 -10.05 -0.80 -0.29
CA PHE A 122 -11.42 -1.26 -0.50
C PHE A 122 -12.05 -0.60 -1.72
N GLU A 123 -12.98 -1.31 -2.37
CA GLU A 123 -13.76 -0.78 -3.47
C GLU A 123 -14.99 -0.06 -2.94
N GLY A 124 -14.88 1.25 -2.73
CA GLY A 124 -15.97 2.07 -2.23
C GLY A 124 -15.55 3.54 -2.08
N PRO A 125 -16.52 4.44 -1.89
CA PRO A 125 -16.24 5.85 -1.69
C PRO A 125 -15.50 6.08 -0.36
N ASP A 126 -14.70 7.16 -0.29
CA ASP A 126 -13.90 7.59 0.88
C ASP A 126 -14.75 8.22 2.00
N LEU A 127 -15.88 7.58 2.31
CA LEU A 127 -16.77 8.01 3.37
C LEU A 127 -16.17 7.66 4.72
N SER A 128 -16.34 8.53 5.70
CA SER A 128 -15.93 8.28 7.09
C SER A 128 -16.56 7.00 7.66
N THR A 129 -17.77 6.65 7.23
CA THR A 129 -18.43 5.39 7.56
C THR A 129 -17.69 4.19 7.01
N ASN A 130 -17.29 4.22 5.73
CA ASN A 130 -16.58 3.13 5.08
C ASN A 130 -15.19 2.93 5.67
N ILE A 131 -14.49 4.02 5.96
CA ILE A 131 -13.18 3.98 6.63
C ILE A 131 -13.34 3.35 8.04
N ARG A 132 -14.39 3.69 8.79
CA ARG A 132 -14.64 3.07 10.10
C ARG A 132 -14.93 1.57 10.00
N ILE A 133 -15.68 1.15 8.99
CA ILE A 133 -15.99 -0.27 8.74
C ILE A 133 -14.73 -1.04 8.32
N ALA A 134 -13.85 -0.41 7.53
CA ALA A 134 -12.59 -1.03 7.14
C ALA A 134 -11.53 -1.06 8.26
N LEU A 135 -11.71 -0.30 9.34
CA LEU A 135 -10.78 -0.22 10.48
C LEU A 135 -11.30 -0.92 11.75
N SER A 136 -12.54 -1.43 11.73
CA SER A 136 -13.16 -2.11 12.86
C SER A 136 -12.75 -3.57 12.95
#